data_AF-A0A6I5RAH1-F1
#
_entry.id   AF-A0A6I5RAH1-F1
#
_cell.length_a   1.000
_cell.length_b   1.000
_cell.length_c   1.000
_cell.angle_alpha   90.00
_cell.angle_beta   90.00
_cell.angle_gamma   90.00
#
_symmetry.space_group_name_H-M   'P 1'
#
loop_
_entity.id
_entity.type
_entity.pdbx_description
1 polymer ?
#
loop_
_entity_poly.entity_id
_entity_poly.type
_entity_poly.pdbx_seq_one_letter_code
_entity_poly.pdbx_strand_id
1 'polypeptide(L)'
;MSTGDNPSRTQPKHQGGIKRLLQTVVLTSLGVTIGLTGFRLLGFFENLEIATYDMFIRRQPIAPLDDRLLVVGISEADIQGRQEYPIKEGTVVELITALERYEPRAIALDFALDFPQGSDADRAQLTQLLASRDRIVSACLMSSEQSPGVPPAPGILDELVGFAGFPQDSDGITRRSLLVSTPTAVLVDEVQRSHLCNQPGEELLSLSLLLADIYLADEDIWTEQTETGELAWGSTVVPRLFERSGGYVSSGATDYQVMLNYRAPRDAVRQVSLTDVLQDQVDADWIRDRIVLVGYTSPVVGDILTTPYTETTPGFRGMFGVMVHAQATSQLLSAVLDGRPLIRSWPELGEIGLMFGGSLLGGLVVFYGRRFSLCVGGSVVIVALLWGISYFAFVQGVWLPAVPMTAAVLVTAVAAAMVGQARNSVYVQAIVDQLKAEMTGQTAMQPFDRRDRLDDLVRRAQAIRQQRAIEEVLDRKEVVRAEVDPLQMKFHSPEVQTFYEQIKTQLQQKFNEEKATLESQAKRQKTSSKSAKLQSLLRKSQNARKAQSISPVSNSGSAHD
;
A
#
# COMPACT_ATOMS: atom_id res chain seq x y z
N MET A 1 -39.59 -42.21 58.05
CA MET A 1 -38.44 -41.70 58.84
C MET A 1 -37.15 -42.24 58.23
N SER A 2 -36.11 -41.41 58.23
CA SER A 2 -34.75 -41.64 57.70
C SER A 2 -34.52 -41.35 56.22
N THR A 3 -34.51 -40.06 55.93
CA THR A 3 -33.47 -39.28 55.22
C THR A 3 -32.30 -40.05 54.60
N GLY A 4 -32.06 -39.75 53.32
CA GLY A 4 -30.79 -40.00 52.63
C GLY A 4 -30.64 -39.00 51.50
N ASP A 5 -30.10 -37.82 51.83
CA ASP A 5 -29.61 -36.82 50.90
C ASP A 5 -28.62 -37.45 49.90
N ASN A 6 -28.73 -37.11 48.62
CA ASN A 6 -27.61 -37.19 47.68
C ASN A 6 -27.60 -35.93 46.80
N PRO A 7 -26.45 -35.25 46.66
CA PRO A 7 -26.42 -33.83 46.41
C PRO A 7 -26.49 -33.50 44.92
N SER A 8 -27.25 -32.45 44.62
CA SER A 8 -27.03 -31.60 43.46
C SER A 8 -25.61 -31.02 43.51
N ARG A 9 -24.74 -31.33 42.52
CA ARG A 9 -23.63 -30.42 42.21
C ARG A 9 -23.10 -30.53 40.77
N THR A 10 -23.43 -29.48 40.03
CA THR A 10 -22.57 -28.66 39.16
C THR A 10 -21.94 -29.29 37.92
N GLN A 11 -22.50 -28.94 36.75
CA GLN A 11 -21.69 -28.67 35.56
C GLN A 11 -20.93 -27.35 35.78
N PRO A 12 -19.58 -27.34 35.67
CA PRO A 12 -18.93 -26.20 35.02
C PRO A 12 -17.62 -26.61 34.33
N LYS A 13 -17.63 -26.79 32.99
CA LYS A 13 -16.37 -26.83 32.20
C LYS A 13 -16.41 -26.11 30.84
N HIS A 14 -17.55 -25.57 30.42
CA HIS A 14 -17.64 -24.91 29.09
C HIS A 14 -17.28 -23.41 29.09
N GLN A 15 -17.45 -22.70 30.21
CA GLN A 15 -17.23 -21.24 30.26
C GLN A 15 -15.74 -20.83 30.24
N GLY A 16 -14.84 -21.64 30.79
CA GLY A 16 -13.40 -21.32 30.83
C GLY A 16 -12.68 -21.46 29.47
N GLY A 17 -13.16 -22.37 28.61
CA GLY A 17 -12.58 -22.58 27.28
C GLY A 17 -12.89 -21.42 26.32
N ILE A 18 -14.12 -20.93 26.34
CA ILE A 18 -14.58 -19.83 25.48
C ILE A 18 -13.85 -18.52 25.84
N LYS A 19 -13.69 -18.20 27.13
CA LYS A 19 -12.96 -17.01 27.57
C LYS A 19 -11.50 -17.01 27.11
N ARG A 20 -10.79 -18.14 27.25
CA ARG A 20 -9.39 -18.26 26.80
C ARG A 20 -9.24 -18.16 25.29
N LEU A 21 -10.21 -18.67 24.53
CA LEU A 21 -10.23 -18.57 23.07
C LEU A 21 -10.48 -17.13 22.59
N LEU A 22 -11.44 -16.42 23.19
CA LEU A 22 -11.70 -15.01 22.90
C LEU A 22 -10.47 -14.14 23.22
N GLN A 23 -9.78 -14.42 24.34
CA GLN A 23 -8.51 -13.76 24.67
C GLN A 23 -7.44 -13.98 23.59
N THR A 24 -7.33 -15.19 23.03
CA THR A 24 -6.40 -15.45 21.93
C THR A 24 -6.74 -14.64 20.69
N VAL A 25 -8.02 -14.59 20.28
CA VAL A 25 -8.46 -13.81 19.11
C VAL A 25 -8.12 -12.33 19.28
N VAL A 26 -8.41 -11.75 20.45
CA VAL A 26 -8.13 -10.33 20.71
C VAL A 26 -6.64 -10.04 20.71
N LEU A 27 -5.82 -10.87 21.37
CA LEU A 27 -4.36 -10.68 21.43
C LEU A 27 -3.70 -10.84 20.05
N THR A 28 -4.12 -11.83 19.26
CA THR A 28 -3.64 -12.00 17.89
C THR A 28 -4.07 -10.82 17.02
N SER A 29 -5.31 -10.37 17.14
CA SER A 29 -5.81 -9.21 16.38
C SER A 29 -5.04 -7.94 16.70
N LEU A 30 -4.74 -7.70 17.99
CA LEU A 30 -3.93 -6.57 18.43
C LEU A 30 -2.51 -6.64 17.85
N GLY A 31 -1.85 -7.79 17.97
CA GLY A 31 -0.49 -7.99 17.43
C GLY A 31 -0.42 -7.79 15.92
N VAL A 32 -1.39 -8.33 15.17
CA VAL A 32 -1.48 -8.15 13.72
C VAL A 32 -1.73 -6.69 13.36
N THR A 33 -2.65 -6.01 14.06
CA THR A 33 -2.95 -4.59 13.81
C THR A 33 -1.72 -3.71 14.02
N ILE A 34 -0.96 -3.93 15.11
CA ILE A 34 0.29 -3.21 15.36
C ILE A 34 1.30 -3.47 14.24
N GLY A 35 1.46 -4.73 13.84
CA GLY A 35 2.35 -5.09 12.73
C GLY A 35 1.96 -4.42 11.41
N LEU A 36 0.68 -4.48 11.03
CA LEU A 36 0.17 -3.88 9.80
C LEU A 36 0.23 -2.34 9.81
N THR A 37 0.02 -1.72 10.97
CA THR A 37 0.23 -0.28 11.15
C THR A 37 1.69 0.07 10.88
N GLY A 38 2.64 -0.72 11.39
CA GLY A 38 4.06 -0.59 11.07
C GLY A 38 4.36 -0.73 9.57
N PHE A 39 3.77 -1.72 8.90
CA PHE A 39 3.92 -1.89 7.43
C PHE A 39 3.35 -0.70 6.65
N ARG A 40 2.21 -0.18 7.08
CA ARG A 40 1.59 1.01 6.48
C ARG A 40 2.50 2.23 6.65
N LEU A 41 3.05 2.44 7.85
CA LEU A 41 3.99 3.52 8.14
C LEU A 41 5.24 3.50 7.25
N LEU A 42 5.62 2.32 6.76
CA LEU A 42 6.78 2.10 5.90
C LEU A 42 6.44 2.17 4.39
N GLY A 43 5.20 2.47 4.00
CA GLY A 43 4.81 2.61 2.59
C GLY A 43 4.46 1.31 1.86
N PHE A 44 4.44 0.16 2.53
CA PHE A 44 4.18 -1.13 1.85
C PHE A 44 2.79 -1.25 1.21
N PHE A 45 1.82 -0.45 1.66
CA PHE A 45 0.46 -0.45 1.10
C PHE A 45 0.17 0.74 0.18
N GLU A 46 1.05 1.74 0.12
CA GLU A 46 0.79 3.03 -0.54
C GLU A 46 0.41 2.85 -2.01
N ASN A 47 1.26 2.19 -2.80
CA ASN A 47 0.99 1.95 -4.22
C ASN A 47 -0.32 1.18 -4.47
N LEU A 48 -0.67 0.23 -3.61
CA LEU A 48 -1.88 -0.58 -3.75
C LEU A 48 -3.13 0.22 -3.37
N GLU A 49 -3.05 1.07 -2.35
CA GLU A 49 -4.13 1.98 -1.96
C GLU A 49 -4.38 3.05 -3.02
N ILE A 50 -3.32 3.65 -3.57
CA ILE A 50 -3.41 4.63 -4.64
C ILE A 50 -3.98 4.00 -5.92
N ALA A 51 -3.55 2.79 -6.29
CA ALA A 51 -4.15 2.07 -7.40
C ALA A 51 -5.64 1.74 -7.16
N THR A 52 -6.02 1.51 -5.89
CA THR A 52 -7.42 1.30 -5.49
C THR A 52 -8.23 2.60 -5.60
N TYR A 53 -7.66 3.73 -5.19
CA TYR A 53 -8.24 5.06 -5.39
C TYR A 53 -8.56 5.31 -6.86
N ASP A 54 -7.60 5.10 -7.75
CA ASP A 54 -7.80 5.31 -9.19
C ASP A 54 -8.86 4.38 -9.77
N MET A 55 -8.87 3.12 -9.31
CA MET A 55 -9.89 2.16 -9.69
C MET A 55 -11.28 2.61 -9.25
N PHE A 56 -11.40 3.22 -8.06
CA PHE A 56 -12.66 3.76 -7.59
C PHE A 56 -13.09 4.99 -8.38
N ILE A 57 -12.19 5.95 -8.65
CA ILE A 57 -12.47 7.09 -9.55
C ILE A 57 -13.02 6.61 -10.89
N ARG A 58 -12.32 5.67 -11.54
CA ARG A 58 -12.74 5.13 -12.85
C ARG A 58 -14.09 4.41 -12.83
N ARG A 59 -14.50 3.89 -11.67
CA ARG A 59 -15.76 3.15 -11.49
C ARG A 59 -16.88 4.01 -10.94
N GLN A 60 -16.63 5.25 -10.55
CA GLN A 60 -17.70 6.13 -10.08
C GLN A 60 -18.73 6.33 -11.19
N PRO A 61 -20.01 6.54 -10.84
CA PRO A 61 -21.01 6.98 -11.80
C PRO A 61 -20.56 8.28 -12.46
N ILE A 62 -20.56 8.32 -13.79
CA ILE A 62 -20.27 9.55 -14.54
C ILE A 62 -21.36 10.57 -14.22
N ALA A 63 -20.97 11.72 -13.71
CA ALA A 63 -21.89 12.81 -13.46
C ALA A 63 -22.28 13.49 -14.79
N PRO A 64 -23.50 14.05 -14.89
CA PRO A 64 -23.89 14.81 -16.08
C PRO A 64 -22.94 15.99 -16.29
N LEU A 65 -22.84 16.44 -17.54
CA LEU A 65 -22.05 17.61 -17.93
C LEU A 65 -22.39 18.81 -17.04
N ASP A 66 -21.39 19.59 -16.66
CA ASP A 66 -21.59 20.83 -15.90
C ASP A 66 -21.87 22.00 -16.85
N ASP A 67 -23.14 22.39 -16.96
CA ASP A 67 -23.55 23.46 -17.84
C ASP A 67 -23.17 24.86 -17.32
N ARG A 68 -22.59 25.00 -16.11
CA ARG A 68 -22.10 26.29 -15.56
C ARG A 68 -20.76 26.75 -16.15
N LEU A 69 -20.05 25.84 -16.82
CA LEU A 69 -18.73 26.10 -17.39
C LEU A 69 -18.70 25.81 -18.89
N LEU A 70 -17.81 26.50 -19.59
CA LEU A 70 -17.49 26.28 -20.99
C LEU A 70 -15.96 26.30 -21.16
N VAL A 71 -15.42 25.38 -21.94
CA VAL A 71 -14.04 25.43 -22.41
C VAL A 71 -14.01 25.92 -23.86
N VAL A 72 -13.31 27.01 -24.12
CA VAL A 72 -12.93 27.44 -25.47
C VAL A 72 -11.52 26.92 -25.74
N GLY A 73 -11.46 25.83 -26.50
CA GLY A 73 -10.22 25.15 -26.83
C GLY A 73 -9.53 25.79 -28.03
N ILE A 74 -8.27 26.18 -27.87
CA ILE A 74 -7.38 26.50 -28.99
C ILE A 74 -6.86 25.17 -29.53
N SER A 75 -7.50 24.68 -30.58
CA SER A 75 -7.25 23.36 -31.16
C SER A 75 -6.09 23.37 -32.15
N GLU A 76 -5.66 22.19 -32.59
CA GLU A 76 -4.67 22.06 -33.66
C GLU A 76 -5.16 22.69 -34.97
N ALA A 77 -6.46 22.60 -35.26
CA ALA A 77 -7.05 23.22 -36.44
C ALA A 77 -7.00 24.75 -36.36
N ASP A 78 -7.18 25.32 -35.17
CA ASP A 78 -7.04 26.76 -34.95
C ASP A 78 -5.60 27.21 -35.18
N ILE A 79 -4.63 26.49 -34.59
CA ILE A 79 -3.20 26.77 -34.73
C ILE A 79 -2.78 26.71 -36.21
N GLN A 80 -3.16 25.65 -36.93
CA GLN A 80 -2.80 25.47 -38.33
C GLN A 80 -3.54 26.45 -39.26
N GLY A 81 -4.84 26.66 -39.04
CA GLY A 81 -5.68 27.52 -39.85
C GLY A 81 -5.28 29.00 -39.75
N ARG A 82 -4.85 29.44 -38.56
CA ARG A 82 -4.36 30.81 -38.33
C ARG A 82 -2.85 30.96 -38.52
N GLN A 83 -2.11 29.84 -38.60
CA GLN A 83 -0.65 29.80 -38.58
C GLN A 83 -0.08 30.54 -37.36
N GLU A 84 -0.66 30.27 -36.20
CA GLU A 84 -0.48 31.07 -35.00
C GLU A 84 -0.22 30.16 -33.79
N TYR A 85 1.03 30.13 -33.35
CA TYR A 85 1.45 29.51 -32.09
C TYR A 85 2.78 30.14 -31.60
N PRO A 86 2.83 30.66 -30.36
CA PRO A 86 1.71 30.87 -29.43
C PRO A 86 0.65 31.84 -29.98
N ILE A 87 -0.54 31.83 -29.37
CA ILE A 87 -1.63 32.76 -29.68
C ILE A 87 -1.18 34.21 -29.42
N LYS A 88 -1.48 35.10 -30.37
CA LYS A 88 -1.12 36.52 -30.34
C LYS A 88 -2.12 37.33 -29.53
N GLU A 89 -1.63 38.41 -28.94
CA GLU A 89 -2.46 39.32 -28.14
C GLU A 89 -3.66 39.87 -28.92
N GLY A 90 -3.51 40.17 -30.21
CA GLY A 90 -4.62 40.65 -31.05
C GLY A 90 -5.76 39.63 -31.16
N THR A 91 -5.44 38.35 -31.30
CA THR A 91 -6.42 37.25 -31.31
C THR A 91 -7.08 37.08 -29.95
N VAL A 92 -6.32 37.22 -28.86
CA VAL A 92 -6.86 37.16 -27.49
C VAL A 92 -7.86 38.31 -27.26
N VAL A 93 -7.53 39.53 -27.71
CA VAL A 93 -8.44 40.68 -27.67
C VAL A 93 -9.71 40.42 -28.49
N GLU A 94 -9.57 39.89 -29.71
CA GLU A 94 -10.70 39.52 -30.58
C GLU A 94 -11.63 38.52 -29.88
N LEU A 95 -11.05 37.47 -29.28
CA LEU A 95 -11.78 36.44 -28.56
C LEU A 95 -12.49 36.99 -27.33
N ILE A 96 -11.79 37.72 -26.46
CA ILE A 96 -12.40 38.30 -25.25
C ILE A 96 -13.55 39.22 -25.65
N THR A 97 -13.34 40.10 -26.64
CA THR A 97 -14.39 40.99 -27.14
C THR A 97 -15.58 40.20 -27.68
N ALA A 98 -15.34 39.09 -28.38
CA ALA A 98 -16.40 38.24 -28.91
C ALA A 98 -17.21 37.56 -27.78
N LEU A 99 -16.54 37.07 -26.74
CA LEU A 99 -17.13 36.41 -25.58
C LEU A 99 -17.92 37.39 -24.70
N GLU A 100 -17.39 38.60 -24.44
CA GLU A 100 -18.03 39.62 -23.61
C GLU A 100 -19.43 40.01 -24.13
N ARG A 101 -19.69 39.91 -25.45
CA ARG A 101 -21.02 40.16 -26.04
C ARG A 101 -22.12 39.25 -25.48
N TYR A 102 -21.74 38.10 -24.95
CA TYR A 102 -22.65 37.11 -24.38
C TYR A 102 -22.81 37.24 -22.86
N GLU A 103 -22.09 38.16 -22.21
CA GLU A 103 -22.14 38.39 -20.76
C GLU A 103 -21.81 37.11 -19.94
N PRO A 104 -20.59 36.54 -20.09
CA PRO A 104 -20.16 35.43 -19.25
C PRO A 104 -19.94 35.91 -17.81
N ARG A 105 -20.01 34.95 -16.87
CA ARG A 105 -19.75 35.20 -15.44
C ARG A 105 -18.28 35.54 -15.18
N ALA A 106 -17.38 34.86 -15.88
CA ALA A 106 -15.94 35.09 -15.86
C ALA A 106 -15.29 34.51 -17.12
N ILE A 107 -14.17 35.08 -17.55
CA ILE A 107 -13.32 34.54 -18.63
C ILE A 107 -11.93 34.24 -18.04
N ALA A 108 -11.49 33.00 -18.08
CA ALA A 108 -10.17 32.57 -17.61
C ALA A 108 -9.23 32.30 -18.78
N LEU A 109 -8.03 32.88 -18.76
CA LEU A 109 -6.98 32.64 -19.74
C LEU A 109 -5.97 31.65 -19.16
N ASP A 110 -6.02 30.40 -19.62
CA ASP A 110 -5.16 29.30 -19.17
C ASP A 110 -3.99 29.05 -20.14
N PHE A 111 -3.17 30.09 -20.35
CA PHE A 111 -1.94 30.04 -21.13
C PHE A 111 -1.07 31.26 -20.84
N ALA A 112 0.24 31.13 -21.09
CA ALA A 112 1.20 32.19 -20.86
C ALA A 112 1.10 33.33 -21.90
N LEU A 113 1.19 34.57 -21.41
CA LEU A 113 1.22 35.82 -22.20
C LEU A 113 2.42 36.71 -21.79
N ASP A 114 3.47 36.06 -21.29
CA ASP A 114 4.67 36.67 -20.71
C ASP A 114 5.53 37.43 -21.75
N PHE A 115 5.61 36.90 -22.98
CA PHE A 115 6.35 37.52 -24.08
C PHE A 115 5.43 38.06 -25.19
N PRO A 116 5.77 39.20 -25.81
CA PRO A 116 5.03 39.72 -26.96
C PRO A 116 5.01 38.73 -28.13
N GLN A 117 3.83 38.38 -28.63
CA GLN A 117 3.64 37.50 -29.80
C GLN A 117 3.09 38.26 -31.01
N GLY A 118 2.31 39.32 -30.76
CA GLY A 118 1.75 40.24 -31.75
C GLY A 118 2.54 41.53 -31.91
N SER A 119 1.89 42.56 -32.43
CA SER A 119 2.46 43.91 -32.52
C SER A 119 2.44 44.62 -31.17
N ASP A 120 3.27 45.66 -30.99
CA ASP A 120 3.24 46.51 -29.79
C ASP A 120 1.85 47.13 -29.56
N ALA A 121 1.11 47.41 -30.64
CA ALA A 121 -0.26 47.91 -30.58
C ALA A 121 -1.22 46.87 -30.00
N ASP A 122 -1.13 45.61 -30.45
CA ASP A 122 -1.95 44.50 -29.93
C ASP A 122 -1.69 44.27 -28.45
N ARG A 123 -0.43 44.31 -28.03
CA ARG A 123 -0.06 44.14 -26.63
C ARG A 123 -0.53 45.30 -25.76
N ALA A 124 -0.45 46.54 -26.25
CA ALA A 124 -0.99 47.69 -25.54
C ALA A 124 -2.52 47.61 -25.41
N GLN A 125 -3.21 47.16 -26.45
CA GLN A 125 -4.66 46.95 -26.44
C GLN A 125 -5.07 45.86 -25.44
N LEU A 126 -4.38 44.71 -25.44
CA LEU A 126 -4.63 43.64 -24.47
C LEU A 126 -4.38 44.12 -23.04
N THR A 127 -3.25 44.79 -22.79
CA THR A 127 -2.92 45.33 -21.46
C THR A 127 -4.00 46.30 -20.97
N GLN A 128 -4.49 47.19 -21.84
CA GLN A 128 -5.57 48.12 -21.49
C GLN A 128 -6.90 47.39 -21.26
N LEU A 129 -7.20 46.36 -22.06
CA LEU A 129 -8.39 45.53 -21.90
C LEU A 129 -8.38 44.82 -20.55
N LEU A 130 -7.29 44.12 -20.20
CA LEU A 130 -7.18 43.40 -18.93
C LEU A 130 -7.20 44.33 -17.72
N ALA A 131 -6.55 45.49 -17.80
CA ALA A 131 -6.49 46.46 -16.70
C ALA A 131 -7.83 47.13 -16.35
N SER A 132 -8.86 46.97 -17.19
CA SER A 132 -10.14 47.65 -17.04
C SER A 132 -11.33 46.70 -16.89
N ARG A 133 -11.06 45.40 -16.75
CA ARG A 133 -12.06 44.32 -16.68
C ARG A 133 -11.87 43.58 -15.37
N ASP A 134 -12.94 43.44 -14.61
CA ASP A 134 -12.96 42.79 -13.29
C ASP A 134 -13.39 41.31 -13.36
N ARG A 135 -13.76 40.82 -14.56
CA ARG A 135 -14.24 39.45 -14.80
C ARG A 135 -13.33 38.61 -15.69
N ILE A 136 -12.13 39.10 -15.99
CA ILE A 136 -11.13 38.35 -16.75
C ILE A 136 -10.04 37.91 -15.78
N VAL A 137 -9.75 36.62 -15.75
CA VAL A 137 -8.75 36.01 -14.88
C VAL A 137 -7.60 35.51 -15.73
N SER A 138 -6.37 35.77 -15.30
CA SER A 138 -5.18 35.22 -15.95
C SER A 138 -4.58 34.10 -15.13
N ALA A 139 -4.25 32.99 -15.79
CA ALA A 139 -3.40 31.98 -15.20
C ALA A 139 -1.96 32.49 -15.04
N CYS A 140 -1.25 31.94 -14.07
CA CYS A 140 0.21 32.02 -13.95
C CYS A 140 0.78 30.67 -13.52
N LEU A 141 2.11 30.51 -13.58
CA LEU A 141 2.79 29.36 -12.99
C LEU A 141 3.65 29.83 -11.82
N MET A 142 3.47 29.19 -10.66
CA MET A 142 4.26 29.52 -9.48
C MET A 142 5.72 29.10 -9.61
N SER A 143 6.60 29.85 -8.98
CA SER A 143 8.00 29.46 -8.82
C SER A 143 8.15 28.23 -7.94
N SER A 144 9.19 27.45 -8.24
CA SER A 144 9.66 26.33 -7.43
C SER A 144 11.18 26.42 -7.25
N GLU A 145 11.77 25.52 -6.48
CA GLU A 145 13.23 25.45 -6.33
C GLU A 145 13.98 25.37 -7.68
N GLN A 146 13.34 24.79 -8.70
CA GLN A 146 13.93 24.48 -10.01
C GLN A 146 13.41 25.37 -11.14
N SER A 147 12.38 26.18 -10.91
CA SER A 147 11.74 27.00 -11.95
C SER A 147 11.40 28.40 -11.43
N PRO A 148 11.71 29.47 -12.18
CA PRO A 148 11.41 30.85 -11.78
C PRO A 148 9.92 31.20 -11.80
N GLY A 149 9.05 30.29 -12.26
CA GLY A 149 7.63 30.55 -12.51
C GLY A 149 7.39 31.25 -13.84
N VAL A 150 6.12 31.47 -14.17
CA VAL A 150 5.65 32.20 -15.36
C VAL A 150 4.71 33.30 -14.89
N PRO A 151 4.92 34.58 -15.29
CA PRO A 151 4.08 35.68 -14.87
C PRO A 151 2.67 35.57 -15.48
N PRO A 152 1.67 36.21 -14.86
CA PRO A 152 0.36 36.35 -15.47
C PRO A 152 0.40 37.31 -16.68
N ALA A 153 -0.73 37.41 -17.39
CA ALA A 153 -0.90 38.32 -18.52
C ALA A 153 -0.64 39.79 -18.12
N PRO A 154 -0.04 40.59 -19.01
CA PRO A 154 0.32 41.98 -18.70
C PRO A 154 -0.93 42.83 -18.43
N GLY A 155 -0.88 43.64 -17.36
CA GLY A 155 -1.95 44.59 -17.02
C GLY A 155 -3.14 43.98 -16.29
N ILE A 156 -3.15 42.68 -16.03
CA ILE A 156 -4.16 42.06 -15.17
C ILE A 156 -4.04 42.60 -13.73
N LEU A 157 -5.17 42.70 -13.02
CA LEU A 157 -5.19 43.03 -11.59
C LEU A 157 -4.72 41.81 -10.77
N ASP A 158 -3.98 42.04 -9.68
CA ASP A 158 -3.40 40.96 -8.86
C ASP A 158 -4.47 40.01 -8.29
N GLU A 159 -5.64 40.54 -7.92
CA GLU A 159 -6.79 39.77 -7.43
C GLU A 159 -7.44 38.86 -8.50
N LEU A 160 -7.11 39.08 -9.77
CA LEU A 160 -7.57 38.30 -10.92
C LEU A 160 -6.48 37.39 -11.48
N VAL A 161 -5.48 37.06 -10.66
CA VAL A 161 -4.44 36.10 -10.99
C VAL A 161 -4.66 34.80 -10.22
N GLY A 162 -4.80 33.70 -10.94
CA GLY A 162 -4.91 32.37 -10.36
C GLY A 162 -3.77 31.47 -10.83
N PHE A 163 -3.10 30.75 -9.94
CA PHE A 163 -2.01 29.86 -10.37
C PHE A 163 -2.52 28.51 -10.91
N ALA A 164 -1.78 27.94 -11.87
CA ALA A 164 -2.01 26.59 -12.39
C ALA A 164 -1.46 25.54 -11.41
N GLY A 165 -2.34 24.97 -10.58
CA GLY A 165 -1.99 24.19 -9.39
C GLY A 165 -2.35 22.70 -9.42
N PHE A 166 -1.60 21.89 -10.19
CA PHE A 166 -1.82 20.44 -10.25
C PHE A 166 -0.57 19.63 -9.90
N PRO A 167 -0.31 19.40 -8.59
CA PRO A 167 0.79 18.54 -8.19
C PRO A 167 0.60 17.13 -8.74
N GLN A 168 1.67 16.59 -9.32
CA GLN A 168 1.72 15.20 -9.78
C GLN A 168 2.27 14.32 -8.67
N ASP A 169 1.66 13.15 -8.50
CA ASP A 169 2.20 12.13 -7.60
C ASP A 169 3.46 11.50 -8.20
N SER A 170 4.15 10.65 -7.43
CA SER A 170 5.42 10.02 -7.84
C SER A 170 5.31 9.14 -9.10
N ASP A 171 4.10 8.71 -9.46
CA ASP A 171 3.79 7.99 -10.69
C ASP A 171 3.37 8.91 -11.85
N GLY A 172 3.42 10.22 -11.66
CA GLY A 172 3.08 11.24 -12.66
C GLY A 172 1.58 11.48 -12.83
N ILE A 173 0.72 10.82 -12.04
CA ILE A 173 -0.73 10.97 -12.14
C ILE A 173 -1.21 12.16 -11.28
N THR A 174 -2.02 13.02 -11.87
CA THR A 174 -2.67 14.15 -11.22
C THR A 174 -3.92 13.66 -10.47
N ARG A 175 -3.81 13.48 -9.16
CA ARG A 175 -4.93 13.11 -8.27
C ARG A 175 -5.39 14.26 -7.37
N ARG A 176 -4.64 15.35 -7.36
CA ARG A 176 -4.75 16.43 -6.39
C ARG A 176 -4.86 17.78 -7.10
N SER A 177 -5.52 18.71 -6.46
CA SER A 177 -5.53 20.12 -6.85
C SER A 177 -5.06 20.95 -5.69
N LEU A 178 -4.10 21.83 -5.97
CA LEU A 178 -3.62 22.84 -5.04
C LEU A 178 -4.56 24.04 -5.14
N LEU A 179 -5.11 24.47 -4.00
CA LEU A 179 -6.10 25.55 -3.92
C LEU A 179 -5.50 26.86 -3.44
N VAL A 180 -4.65 26.80 -2.42
CA VAL A 180 -3.93 27.96 -1.86
C VAL A 180 -2.49 27.55 -1.63
N SER A 181 -1.54 28.40 -2.05
CA SER A 181 -0.11 28.13 -1.92
C SER A 181 0.70 29.43 -1.98
N THR A 182 1.93 29.39 -1.47
CA THR A 182 2.89 30.50 -1.60
C THR A 182 4.02 30.15 -2.57
N PRO A 183 4.50 31.07 -3.44
CA PRO A 183 5.65 30.82 -4.30
C PRO A 183 6.91 30.48 -3.49
N THR A 184 7.70 29.52 -3.98
CA THR A 184 8.94 29.14 -3.30
C THR A 184 10.09 30.01 -3.79
N ALA A 185 11.03 30.32 -2.89
CA ALA A 185 12.26 31.01 -3.28
C ALA A 185 13.04 30.18 -4.31
N VAL A 186 13.38 30.81 -5.43
CA VAL A 186 14.12 30.18 -6.52
C VAL A 186 15.59 30.05 -6.11
N LEU A 187 16.13 28.82 -6.13
CA LEU A 187 17.53 28.56 -5.77
C LEU A 187 18.51 28.70 -6.95
N VAL A 188 17.97 29.00 -8.13
CA VAL A 188 18.75 29.18 -9.37
C VAL A 188 19.09 30.67 -9.57
N ASP A 189 20.33 30.96 -9.95
CA ASP A 189 20.92 32.32 -10.10
C ASP A 189 20.30 33.20 -11.24
N GLU A 190 19.06 32.94 -11.69
CA GLU A 190 18.44 33.59 -12.85
C GLU A 190 16.98 34.05 -12.62
N VAL A 191 16.65 34.70 -11.50
CA VAL A 191 15.37 35.42 -11.42
C VAL A 191 15.49 36.73 -12.22
N GLN A 192 15.25 36.65 -13.53
CA GLN A 192 15.40 37.81 -14.41
C GLN A 192 14.34 38.90 -14.22
N ARG A 193 13.16 38.61 -13.65
CA ARG A 193 12.10 39.59 -13.31
C ARG A 193 11.22 39.10 -12.16
N SER A 194 10.94 39.97 -11.19
CA SER A 194 9.96 39.70 -10.13
C SER A 194 8.52 39.88 -10.65
N HIS A 195 7.62 39.00 -10.26
CA HIS A 195 6.19 39.02 -10.54
C HIS A 195 5.43 38.29 -9.42
N LEU A 196 4.11 38.49 -9.33
CA LEU A 196 3.26 37.92 -8.28
C LEU A 196 3.55 36.42 -8.02
N CYS A 197 3.62 35.62 -9.08
CA CYS A 197 3.82 34.16 -8.96
C CYS A 197 5.27 33.70 -8.69
N ASN A 198 6.20 34.61 -8.40
CA ASN A 198 7.56 34.30 -7.93
C ASN A 198 7.99 35.08 -6.69
N GLN A 199 7.06 35.81 -6.06
CA GLN A 199 7.30 36.55 -4.81
C GLN A 199 7.03 35.64 -3.61
N PRO A 200 8.06 35.29 -2.81
CA PRO A 200 7.86 34.41 -1.66
C PRO A 200 7.04 35.10 -0.57
N GLY A 201 6.14 34.33 0.06
CA GLY A 201 5.39 34.76 1.25
C GLY A 201 4.03 35.38 0.97
N GLU A 202 3.63 35.58 -0.28
CA GLU A 202 2.25 35.92 -0.64
C GLU A 202 1.45 34.65 -0.94
N GLU A 203 0.31 34.49 -0.27
CA GLU A 203 -0.63 33.41 -0.55
C GLU A 203 -1.38 33.72 -1.85
N LEU A 204 -1.34 32.80 -2.79
CA LEU A 204 -2.07 32.88 -4.04
C LEU A 204 -3.20 31.86 -4.03
N LEU A 205 -4.27 32.18 -4.76
CA LEU A 205 -5.36 31.25 -5.05
C LEU A 205 -5.09 30.56 -6.38
N SER A 206 -5.46 29.29 -6.48
CA SER A 206 -5.38 28.60 -7.76
C SER A 206 -6.44 29.12 -8.72
N LEU A 207 -6.18 28.99 -10.02
CA LEU A 207 -7.14 29.36 -11.05
C LEU A 207 -8.51 28.74 -10.79
N SER A 208 -8.53 27.47 -10.38
CA SER A 208 -9.76 26.74 -10.14
C SER A 208 -10.55 27.27 -8.94
N LEU A 209 -9.86 27.67 -7.87
CA LEU A 209 -10.45 28.25 -6.67
C LEU A 209 -10.99 29.65 -6.94
N LEU A 210 -10.19 30.51 -7.58
CA LEU A 210 -10.57 31.88 -7.91
C LEU A 210 -11.84 31.94 -8.78
N LEU A 211 -11.94 31.07 -9.79
CA LEU A 211 -13.14 31.01 -10.62
C LEU A 211 -14.38 30.54 -9.85
N ALA A 212 -14.20 29.61 -8.90
CA ALA A 212 -15.30 29.17 -8.04
C ALA A 212 -15.76 30.31 -7.11
N ASP A 213 -14.81 31.05 -6.52
CA ASP A 213 -15.10 32.18 -5.64
C ASP A 213 -15.84 33.31 -6.38
N ILE A 214 -15.39 33.70 -7.57
CA ILE A 214 -16.05 34.72 -8.41
C ILE A 214 -17.51 34.31 -8.71
N TYR A 215 -17.74 33.05 -9.09
CA TYR A 215 -19.08 32.57 -9.40
C TYR A 215 -19.99 32.56 -8.16
N LEU A 216 -19.48 32.05 -7.04
CA LEU A 216 -20.24 31.91 -5.80
C LEU A 216 -20.52 33.26 -5.13
N ALA A 217 -19.60 34.22 -5.24
CA ALA A 217 -19.80 35.58 -4.74
C ALA A 217 -21.03 36.26 -5.37
N ASP A 218 -21.23 36.07 -6.68
CA ASP A 218 -22.42 36.56 -7.38
C ASP A 218 -23.70 35.77 -7.03
N GLU A 219 -23.59 34.60 -6.40
CA GLU A 219 -24.71 33.88 -5.77
C GLU A 219 -24.90 34.29 -4.29
N ASP A 220 -24.24 35.37 -3.83
CA ASP A 220 -24.18 35.83 -2.45
C ASP A 220 -23.59 34.80 -1.46
N ILE A 221 -22.70 33.91 -1.94
CA ILE A 221 -22.02 32.89 -1.14
C ILE A 221 -20.52 33.22 -1.08
N TRP A 222 -20.07 33.70 0.08
CA TRP A 222 -18.70 34.16 0.29
C TRP A 222 -17.80 33.07 0.87
N THR A 223 -16.51 33.07 0.50
CA THR A 223 -15.51 32.20 1.13
C THR A 223 -15.26 32.62 2.57
N GLU A 224 -15.29 31.65 3.48
CA GLU A 224 -14.94 31.80 4.89
C GLU A 224 -13.85 30.80 5.29
N GLN A 225 -13.24 31.03 6.45
CA GLN A 225 -12.35 30.07 7.08
C GLN A 225 -12.98 29.55 8.38
N THR A 226 -12.93 28.23 8.58
CA THR A 226 -13.32 27.61 9.85
C THR A 226 -12.33 27.95 10.96
N GLU A 227 -12.69 27.68 12.22
CA GLU A 227 -11.76 27.80 13.36
C GLU A 227 -10.50 26.94 13.21
N THR A 228 -10.58 25.86 12.43
CA THR A 228 -9.47 24.95 12.11
C THR A 228 -8.63 25.40 10.90
N GLY A 229 -8.99 26.53 10.27
CA GLY A 229 -8.31 27.08 9.10
C GLY A 229 -8.67 26.38 7.78
N GLU A 230 -9.79 25.67 7.73
CA GLU A 230 -10.30 25.07 6.49
C GLU A 230 -11.14 26.09 5.72
N LEU A 231 -11.05 26.07 4.39
CA LEU A 231 -11.91 26.87 3.51
C LEU A 231 -13.34 26.35 3.57
N ALA A 232 -14.31 27.25 3.62
CA ALA A 232 -15.72 26.92 3.61
C ALA A 232 -16.54 27.93 2.80
N TRP A 233 -17.64 27.46 2.23
CA TRP A 233 -18.71 28.29 1.68
C TRP A 233 -20.03 27.88 2.33
N GLY A 234 -20.59 28.75 3.16
CA GLY A 234 -21.77 28.43 3.96
C GLY A 234 -21.55 27.16 4.80
N SER A 235 -22.32 26.10 4.53
CA SER A 235 -22.19 24.82 5.23
C SER A 235 -21.16 23.85 4.64
N THR A 236 -20.60 24.15 3.46
CA THR A 236 -19.70 23.25 2.74
C THR A 236 -18.26 23.54 3.11
N VAL A 237 -17.65 22.63 3.88
CA VAL A 237 -16.22 22.68 4.24
C VAL A 237 -15.40 21.91 3.20
N VAL A 238 -14.33 22.52 2.71
CA VAL A 238 -13.40 21.92 1.76
C VAL A 238 -12.35 21.11 2.52
N PRO A 239 -12.31 19.78 2.43
CA PRO A 239 -11.41 18.97 3.25
C PRO A 239 -9.95 19.15 2.81
N ARG A 240 -9.10 19.63 3.72
CA ARG A 240 -7.66 19.73 3.47
C ARG A 240 -7.00 18.35 3.44
N LEU A 241 -6.14 18.13 2.46
CA LEU A 241 -5.25 16.98 2.41
C LEU A 241 -4.02 17.21 3.30
N PHE A 242 -3.77 16.28 4.22
CA PHE A 242 -2.58 16.24 5.07
C PHE A 242 -1.56 15.20 4.58
N GLU A 243 -0.31 15.31 5.02
CA GLU A 243 0.81 14.41 4.68
C GLU A 243 0.45 12.92 4.59
N ARG A 244 -0.28 12.40 5.59
CA ARG A 244 -0.58 10.97 5.77
C ARG A 244 -2.05 10.61 5.48
N SER A 245 -2.68 11.35 4.58
CA SER A 245 -4.10 11.18 4.27
C SER A 245 -4.37 9.95 3.43
N GLY A 246 -5.24 9.05 3.91
CA GLY A 246 -5.68 7.88 3.15
C GLY A 246 -4.51 6.97 2.80
N GLY A 247 -4.32 6.69 1.51
CA GLY A 247 -3.24 5.83 1.01
C GLY A 247 -1.83 6.40 1.12
N TYR A 248 -1.68 7.72 1.26
CA TYR A 248 -0.37 8.38 1.25
C TYR A 248 0.40 8.16 2.56
N VAL A 249 1.70 7.86 2.45
CA VAL A 249 2.63 7.91 3.58
C VAL A 249 3.29 9.27 3.68
N SER A 250 3.65 9.85 2.52
CA SER A 250 4.02 11.25 2.39
C SER A 250 3.46 11.78 1.08
N SER A 251 2.42 12.60 1.18
CA SER A 251 1.86 13.30 0.03
C SER A 251 2.67 14.54 -0.37
N GLY A 252 3.52 15.06 0.52
CA GLY A 252 4.18 16.36 0.31
C GLY A 252 3.18 17.53 0.32
N ALA A 253 2.00 17.32 0.90
CA ALA A 253 0.93 18.33 0.97
C ALA A 253 1.20 19.30 2.14
N THR A 254 2.08 20.27 1.89
CA THR A 254 2.37 21.39 2.81
C THR A 254 1.27 22.45 2.77
N ASP A 255 0.78 22.74 1.58
CA ASP A 255 -0.18 23.80 1.29
C ASP A 255 -1.64 23.30 1.27
N TYR A 256 -2.60 24.14 0.89
CA TYR A 256 -4.01 23.75 0.87
C TYR A 256 -4.32 22.92 -0.37
N GLN A 257 -4.28 21.60 -0.23
CA GLN A 257 -4.57 20.66 -1.32
C GLN A 257 -5.86 19.89 -1.05
N VAL A 258 -6.52 19.48 -2.14
CA VAL A 258 -7.70 18.61 -2.11
C VAL A 258 -7.53 17.46 -3.10
N MET A 259 -8.22 16.35 -2.85
CA MET A 259 -8.33 15.27 -3.82
C MET A 259 -9.28 15.68 -4.95
N LEU A 260 -8.91 15.35 -6.19
CA LEU A 260 -9.75 15.52 -7.36
C LEU A 260 -10.77 14.40 -7.47
N ASN A 261 -12.04 14.79 -7.46
CA ASN A 261 -13.22 14.00 -7.75
C ASN A 261 -13.67 14.28 -9.18
N TYR A 262 -12.92 13.76 -10.16
CA TYR A 262 -13.17 13.97 -11.58
C TYR A 262 -14.64 13.69 -11.96
N ARG A 263 -15.23 14.58 -12.74
CA ARG A 263 -16.66 14.49 -13.12
C ARG A 263 -16.89 13.43 -14.20
N ALA A 264 -16.02 13.43 -15.20
CA ALA A 264 -16.03 12.52 -16.35
C ALA A 264 -14.65 12.46 -17.03
N PRO A 265 -14.34 11.40 -17.79
CA PRO A 265 -13.07 11.29 -18.51
C PRO A 265 -12.91 12.24 -19.70
N ARG A 266 -14.00 12.68 -20.36
CA ARG A 266 -13.96 13.54 -21.56
C ARG A 266 -14.99 14.66 -21.51
N ASP A 267 -16.26 14.31 -21.38
CA ASP A 267 -17.39 15.24 -21.55
C ASP A 267 -17.87 15.82 -20.20
N ALA A 268 -16.94 16.23 -19.35
CA ALA A 268 -17.26 16.81 -18.05
C ALA A 268 -17.86 18.22 -18.16
N VAL A 269 -17.35 18.98 -19.13
CA VAL A 269 -17.71 20.37 -19.42
C VAL A 269 -17.80 20.50 -20.93
N ARG A 270 -18.66 21.40 -21.40
CA ARG A 270 -18.80 21.65 -22.84
C ARG A 270 -17.51 22.25 -23.38
N GLN A 271 -17.10 21.81 -24.58
CA GLN A 271 -15.94 22.36 -25.27
C GLN A 271 -16.34 22.84 -26.67
N VAL A 272 -15.91 24.06 -27.03
CA VAL A 272 -16.02 24.65 -28.37
C VAL A 272 -14.64 25.10 -28.86
N SER A 273 -14.44 25.28 -30.16
CA SER A 273 -13.14 25.78 -30.66
C SER A 273 -13.04 27.30 -30.59
N LEU A 274 -11.81 27.82 -30.61
CA LEU A 274 -11.54 29.25 -30.80
C LEU A 274 -12.25 29.78 -32.07
N THR A 275 -12.13 29.05 -33.18
CA THR A 275 -12.75 29.43 -34.45
C THR A 275 -14.27 29.51 -34.36
N ASP A 276 -14.93 28.57 -33.68
CA ASP A 276 -16.39 28.58 -33.54
C ASP A 276 -16.89 29.85 -32.83
N VAL A 277 -16.18 30.28 -31.79
CA VAL A 277 -16.50 31.50 -31.05
C VAL A 277 -16.30 32.75 -31.92
N LEU A 278 -15.16 32.86 -32.61
CA LEU A 278 -14.85 34.01 -33.47
C LEU A 278 -15.78 34.10 -34.69
N GLN A 279 -16.31 32.98 -35.15
CA GLN A 279 -17.24 32.90 -36.28
C GLN A 279 -18.72 32.96 -35.87
N ASP A 280 -19.02 33.20 -34.59
CA ASP A 280 -20.39 33.28 -34.07
C ASP A 280 -21.19 31.98 -34.28
N GLN A 281 -20.51 30.83 -34.27
CA GLN A 281 -21.08 29.48 -34.46
C GLN A 281 -21.35 28.74 -33.15
N VAL A 282 -21.47 29.49 -32.05
CA VAL A 282 -21.73 28.99 -30.71
C VAL A 282 -23.09 29.45 -30.22
N ASP A 283 -23.77 28.62 -29.45
CA ASP A 283 -25.02 29.03 -28.79
C ASP A 283 -24.71 30.03 -27.67
N ALA A 284 -25.45 31.13 -27.65
CA ALA A 284 -25.32 32.17 -26.64
C ALA A 284 -25.52 31.62 -25.21
N ASP A 285 -26.42 30.64 -25.06
CA ASP A 285 -26.75 30.03 -23.77
C ASP A 285 -25.60 29.19 -23.19
N TRP A 286 -24.60 28.85 -24.01
CA TRP A 286 -23.39 28.17 -23.56
C TRP A 286 -22.36 29.11 -22.95
N ILE A 287 -22.49 30.42 -23.16
CA ILE A 287 -21.54 31.44 -22.70
C ILE A 287 -22.17 32.35 -21.63
N ARG A 288 -23.43 32.73 -21.84
CA ARG A 288 -24.15 33.66 -20.95
C ARG A 288 -24.23 33.13 -19.53
N ASP A 289 -23.77 33.94 -18.58
CA ASP A 289 -23.76 33.60 -17.15
C ASP A 289 -23.01 32.28 -16.86
N ARG A 290 -21.93 32.02 -17.62
CA ARG A 290 -21.03 30.86 -17.46
C ARG A 290 -19.61 31.28 -17.18
N ILE A 291 -18.85 30.42 -16.52
CA ILE A 291 -17.38 30.53 -16.49
C ILE A 291 -16.84 30.01 -17.82
N VAL A 292 -16.11 30.83 -18.54
CA VAL A 292 -15.47 30.46 -19.81
C VAL A 292 -13.97 30.29 -19.58
N LEU A 293 -13.45 29.08 -19.71
CA LEU A 293 -12.01 28.83 -19.67
C LEU A 293 -11.45 28.74 -21.08
N VAL A 294 -10.44 29.53 -21.39
CA VAL A 294 -9.75 29.54 -22.69
C VAL A 294 -8.38 28.91 -22.52
N GLY A 295 -8.08 27.86 -23.27
CA GLY A 295 -6.79 27.17 -23.16
C GLY A 295 -6.49 26.29 -24.36
N TYR A 296 -5.25 25.81 -24.45
CA TYR A 296 -4.86 24.93 -25.55
C TYR A 296 -5.46 23.54 -25.41
N THR A 297 -6.01 23.02 -26.51
CA THR A 297 -6.54 21.66 -26.62
C THR A 297 -5.92 20.94 -27.82
N SER A 298 -4.66 21.27 -28.09
CA SER A 298 -3.84 20.61 -29.12
C SER A 298 -2.81 19.67 -28.48
N PRO A 299 -2.71 18.42 -28.96
CA PRO A 299 -1.63 17.52 -28.57
C PRO A 299 -0.22 18.00 -28.92
N VAL A 300 -0.06 18.95 -29.85
CA VAL A 300 1.25 19.50 -30.24
C VAL A 300 1.78 20.47 -29.20
N VAL A 301 0.89 21.22 -28.54
CA VAL A 301 1.24 22.15 -27.46
C VAL A 301 1.71 21.39 -26.21
N GLY A 302 1.09 20.23 -25.94
CA GLY A 302 1.57 19.31 -24.92
C GLY A 302 1.14 19.63 -23.49
N ASP A 303 0.20 20.55 -23.28
CA ASP A 303 -0.45 20.77 -21.98
C ASP A 303 -1.45 19.62 -21.67
N ILE A 304 -0.90 18.42 -21.47
CA ILE A 304 -1.64 17.20 -21.23
C ILE A 304 -1.19 16.61 -19.89
N LEU A 305 -2.15 16.46 -18.99
CA LEU A 305 -1.95 15.86 -17.68
C LEU A 305 -2.36 14.38 -17.70
N THR A 306 -1.56 13.55 -17.04
CA THR A 306 -1.92 12.17 -16.76
C THR A 306 -2.94 12.15 -15.63
N THR A 307 -4.09 11.51 -15.85
CA THR A 307 -5.17 11.39 -14.86
C THR A 307 -5.43 9.91 -14.59
N PRO A 308 -6.24 9.56 -13.56
CA PRO A 308 -6.64 8.17 -13.31
C PRO A 308 -7.27 7.46 -14.53
N TYR A 309 -7.70 8.18 -15.58
CA TYR A 309 -8.27 7.63 -16.80
C TYR A 309 -7.24 7.33 -17.92
N THR A 310 -6.03 7.90 -17.86
CA THR A 310 -5.03 7.88 -18.95
C THR A 310 -4.64 6.48 -19.38
N GLU A 311 -4.25 5.61 -18.44
CA GLU A 311 -3.70 4.29 -18.78
C GLU A 311 -4.75 3.26 -19.24
N THR A 312 -6.03 3.52 -18.97
CA THR A 312 -7.09 2.50 -19.12
C THR A 312 -8.01 2.73 -20.30
N THR A 313 -7.90 3.89 -20.95
CA THR A 313 -8.75 4.25 -22.09
C THR A 313 -7.93 4.22 -23.39
N PRO A 314 -8.12 3.23 -24.27
CA PRO A 314 -7.36 3.14 -25.52
C PRO A 314 -7.44 4.44 -26.34
N GLY A 315 -6.27 4.96 -26.74
CA GLY A 315 -6.16 6.19 -27.51
C GLY A 315 -6.33 7.49 -26.71
N PHE A 316 -6.63 7.42 -25.41
CA PHE A 316 -6.66 8.57 -24.52
C PHE A 316 -5.23 8.89 -24.06
N ARG A 317 -4.72 10.06 -24.43
CA ARG A 317 -3.33 10.46 -24.14
C ARG A 317 -3.17 11.26 -22.85
N GLY A 318 -4.26 11.46 -22.11
CA GLY A 318 -4.36 12.34 -20.96
C GLY A 318 -5.48 13.37 -21.14
N MET A 319 -5.57 14.29 -20.19
CA MET A 319 -6.56 15.36 -20.17
C MET A 319 -5.85 16.70 -20.33
N PHE A 320 -6.36 17.59 -21.18
CA PHE A 320 -5.78 18.92 -21.35
C PHE A 320 -5.84 19.72 -20.04
N GLY A 321 -4.82 20.53 -19.73
CA GLY A 321 -4.72 21.29 -18.48
C GLY A 321 -5.97 22.12 -18.20
N VAL A 322 -6.45 22.86 -19.22
CA VAL A 322 -7.69 23.65 -19.15
C VAL A 322 -8.93 22.82 -18.79
N MET A 323 -8.99 21.56 -19.21
CA MET A 323 -10.08 20.66 -18.86
C MET A 323 -9.97 20.18 -17.39
N VAL A 324 -8.76 19.98 -16.88
CA VAL A 324 -8.54 19.66 -15.46
C VAL A 324 -8.89 20.88 -14.58
N HIS A 325 -8.55 22.10 -15.01
CA HIS A 325 -9.00 23.35 -14.37
C HIS A 325 -10.52 23.45 -14.33
N ALA A 326 -11.19 23.25 -15.46
CA ALA A 326 -12.65 23.26 -15.54
C ALA A 326 -13.28 22.22 -14.59
N GLN A 327 -12.73 21.00 -14.50
CA GLN A 327 -13.23 19.98 -13.58
C GLN A 327 -12.98 20.29 -12.11
N ALA A 328 -11.83 20.91 -11.78
CA ALA A 328 -11.53 21.33 -10.43
C ALA A 328 -12.47 22.46 -9.95
N THR A 329 -12.73 23.47 -10.80
CA THR A 329 -13.74 24.51 -10.52
C THR A 329 -15.14 23.89 -10.40
N SER A 330 -15.51 23.04 -11.35
CA SER A 330 -16.78 22.32 -11.34
C SER A 330 -17.00 21.50 -10.06
N GLN A 331 -15.95 20.87 -9.53
CA GLN A 331 -15.99 20.15 -8.26
C GLN A 331 -16.35 21.08 -7.09
N LEU A 332 -15.72 22.26 -6.99
CA LEU A 332 -16.00 23.21 -5.92
C LEU A 332 -17.44 23.73 -6.02
N LEU A 333 -17.85 24.18 -7.21
CA LEU A 333 -19.22 24.64 -7.45
C LEU A 333 -20.26 23.57 -7.12
N SER A 334 -20.02 22.32 -7.54
CA SER A 334 -20.96 21.23 -7.29
C SER A 334 -21.02 20.85 -5.82
N ALA A 335 -19.93 21.00 -5.08
CA ALA A 335 -19.94 20.74 -3.64
C ALA A 335 -20.77 21.78 -2.88
N VAL A 336 -20.71 23.04 -3.29
CA VAL A 336 -21.43 24.14 -2.65
C VAL A 336 -22.90 24.17 -3.09
N LEU A 337 -23.18 24.10 -4.39
CA LEU A 337 -24.51 24.30 -4.96
C LEU A 337 -25.33 23.00 -5.05
N ASP A 338 -24.69 21.87 -5.34
CA ASP A 338 -25.37 20.60 -5.64
C ASP A 338 -25.20 19.55 -4.52
N GLY A 339 -24.41 19.85 -3.49
CA GLY A 339 -24.06 18.91 -2.43
C GLY A 339 -23.23 17.71 -2.91
N ARG A 340 -22.53 17.82 -4.05
CA ARG A 340 -21.64 16.76 -4.55
C ARG A 340 -20.48 16.54 -3.57
N PRO A 341 -20.21 15.31 -3.12
CA PRO A 341 -19.22 15.09 -2.08
C PRO A 341 -17.79 15.41 -2.55
N LEU A 342 -17.02 16.06 -1.68
CA LEU A 342 -15.57 16.22 -1.80
C LEU A 342 -14.89 14.99 -1.19
N ILE A 343 -13.85 14.48 -1.86
CA ILE A 343 -13.14 13.30 -1.37
C ILE A 343 -12.26 13.69 -0.19
N ARG A 344 -12.50 13.06 0.95
CA ARG A 344 -11.72 13.20 2.18
C ARG A 344 -11.21 11.84 2.65
N SER A 345 -10.04 11.84 3.24
CA SER A 345 -9.52 10.69 3.97
C SER A 345 -10.28 10.48 5.29
N TRP A 346 -10.30 9.25 5.76
CA TRP A 346 -10.76 8.96 7.12
C TRP A 346 -9.65 9.30 8.13
N PRO A 347 -9.99 9.74 9.36
CA PRO A 347 -8.97 10.03 10.38
C PRO A 347 -8.09 8.82 10.68
N GLU A 348 -6.78 9.03 10.86
CA GLU A 348 -5.77 7.98 11.01
C GLU A 348 -6.10 7.00 12.16
N LEU A 349 -6.56 7.50 13.31
CA LEU A 349 -7.00 6.65 14.43
C LEU A 349 -8.22 5.79 14.06
N GLY A 350 -9.13 6.34 13.27
CA GLY A 350 -10.28 5.61 12.77
C GLY A 350 -9.88 4.48 11.82
N GLU A 351 -8.89 4.71 10.97
CA GLU A 351 -8.34 3.69 10.06
C GLU A 351 -7.63 2.56 10.81
N ILE A 352 -6.88 2.87 11.88
CA ILE A 352 -6.34 1.85 12.80
C ILE A 352 -7.47 1.06 13.46
N GLY A 353 -8.54 1.73 13.88
CA GLY A 353 -9.75 1.09 14.39
C GLY A 353 -10.40 0.14 13.37
N LEU A 354 -10.46 0.53 12.10
CA LEU A 354 -10.97 -0.31 11.02
C LEU A 354 -10.08 -1.52 10.76
N MET A 355 -8.76 -1.36 10.77
CA MET A 355 -7.81 -2.48 10.69
C MET A 355 -8.01 -3.45 11.86
N PHE A 356 -8.15 -2.93 13.09
CA PHE A 356 -8.43 -3.77 14.26
C PHE A 356 -9.76 -4.52 14.13
N GLY A 357 -10.82 -3.85 13.65
CA GLY A 357 -12.11 -4.47 13.35
C GLY A 357 -12.00 -5.59 12.32
N GLY A 358 -11.28 -5.35 11.22
CA GLY A 358 -10.98 -6.35 10.19
C GLY A 358 -10.21 -7.56 10.76
N SER A 359 -9.20 -7.31 11.60
CA SER A 359 -8.47 -8.36 12.31
C SER A 359 -9.39 -9.20 13.21
N LEU A 360 -10.27 -8.57 13.98
CA LEU A 360 -11.25 -9.29 14.81
C LEU A 360 -12.16 -10.18 13.95
N LEU A 361 -12.68 -9.66 12.84
CA LEU A 361 -13.51 -10.43 11.91
C LEU A 361 -12.75 -11.65 11.35
N GLY A 362 -11.51 -11.46 10.91
CA GLY A 362 -10.66 -12.56 10.42
C GLY A 362 -10.42 -13.64 11.48
N GLY A 363 -10.16 -13.24 12.72
CA GLY A 363 -10.01 -14.17 13.85
C GLY A 363 -11.31 -14.91 14.21
N LEU A 364 -12.46 -14.23 14.15
CA LEU A 364 -13.78 -14.83 14.42
C LEU A 364 -14.18 -15.87 13.37
N VAL A 365 -13.87 -15.63 12.09
CA VAL A 365 -14.12 -16.60 11.01
C VAL A 365 -13.43 -17.93 11.30
N VAL A 366 -12.17 -17.89 11.74
CA VAL A 366 -11.40 -19.10 12.07
C VAL A 366 -11.87 -19.72 13.38
N PHE A 367 -12.32 -18.90 14.33
CA PHE A 367 -12.86 -19.38 15.60
C PHE A 367 -14.15 -20.19 15.41
N TYR A 368 -15.07 -19.73 14.57
CA TYR A 368 -16.34 -20.43 14.30
C TYR A 368 -16.23 -21.45 13.16
N GLY A 369 -15.35 -21.20 12.19
CA GLY A 369 -15.08 -22.05 11.05
C GLY A 369 -14.29 -23.30 11.47
N ARG A 370 -15.01 -24.38 11.78
CA ARG A 370 -14.38 -25.69 12.10
C ARG A 370 -13.79 -26.41 10.88
N ARG A 371 -14.20 -26.00 9.67
CA ARG A 371 -13.75 -26.58 8.40
C ARG A 371 -13.00 -25.52 7.61
N PHE A 372 -11.86 -25.89 7.04
CA PHE A 372 -11.04 -25.00 6.22
C PHE A 372 -11.83 -24.30 5.11
N SER A 373 -12.71 -25.02 4.41
CA SER A 373 -13.56 -24.46 3.36
C SER A 373 -14.52 -23.37 3.86
N LEU A 374 -15.05 -23.50 5.08
CA LEU A 374 -15.91 -22.48 5.68
C LEU A 374 -15.11 -21.24 6.08
N CYS A 375 -13.87 -21.41 6.54
CA CYS A 375 -12.99 -20.27 6.83
C CYS A 375 -12.65 -19.50 5.56
N VAL A 376 -12.26 -20.21 4.49
CA VAL A 376 -11.96 -19.59 3.20
C VAL A 376 -13.20 -18.86 2.65
N GLY A 377 -14.34 -19.54 2.60
CA GLY A 377 -15.59 -18.93 2.13
C GLY A 377 -16.00 -17.70 2.96
N GLY A 378 -15.90 -17.79 4.29
CA GLY A 378 -16.17 -16.67 5.20
C GLY A 378 -15.26 -15.47 4.97
N SER A 379 -13.95 -15.70 4.81
CA SER A 379 -12.98 -14.64 4.49
C SER A 379 -13.27 -13.98 3.15
N VAL A 380 -13.61 -14.75 2.10
CA VAL A 380 -13.98 -14.18 0.79
C VAL A 380 -15.20 -13.28 0.90
N VAL A 381 -16.25 -13.72 1.63
CA VAL A 381 -17.46 -12.91 1.83
C VAL A 381 -17.14 -11.61 2.58
N ILE A 382 -16.34 -11.67 3.65
CA ILE A 382 -15.96 -10.46 4.40
C ILE A 382 -15.16 -9.50 3.54
N VAL A 383 -14.18 -9.99 2.77
CA VAL A 383 -13.40 -9.15 1.86
C VAL A 383 -14.31 -8.53 0.80
N ALA A 384 -15.21 -9.29 0.18
CA ALA A 384 -16.15 -8.75 -0.80
C ALA A 384 -17.05 -7.65 -0.20
N LEU A 385 -17.59 -7.86 1.01
CA LEU A 385 -18.39 -6.85 1.71
C LEU A 385 -17.57 -5.61 2.05
N LEU A 386 -16.34 -5.78 2.53
CA LEU A 386 -15.43 -4.68 2.85
C LEU A 386 -15.16 -3.83 1.61
N TRP A 387 -14.81 -4.44 0.47
CA TRP A 387 -14.60 -3.70 -0.78
C TRP A 387 -15.85 -3.00 -1.27
N GLY A 388 -17.03 -3.64 -1.13
CA GLY A 388 -18.32 -3.00 -1.44
C GLY A 388 -18.62 -1.79 -0.56
N ILE A 389 -18.36 -1.89 0.75
CA ILE A 389 -18.52 -0.79 1.70
C ILE A 389 -17.51 0.33 1.41
N SER A 390 -16.24 0.00 1.16
CA SER A 390 -15.21 0.98 0.81
C SER A 390 -15.56 1.73 -0.47
N TYR A 391 -16.02 1.03 -1.51
CA TYR A 391 -16.45 1.68 -2.75
C TYR A 391 -17.69 2.56 -2.53
N PHE A 392 -18.68 2.08 -1.78
CA PHE A 392 -19.87 2.88 -1.46
C PHE A 392 -19.51 4.14 -0.66
N ALA A 393 -18.65 4.01 0.36
CA ALA A 393 -18.13 5.15 1.13
C ALA A 393 -17.38 6.13 0.22
N PHE A 394 -16.59 5.63 -0.72
CA PHE A 394 -15.86 6.44 -1.68
C PHE A 394 -16.78 7.27 -2.60
N VAL A 395 -17.89 6.69 -3.06
CA VAL A 395 -18.92 7.42 -3.83
C VAL A 395 -19.55 8.54 -2.98
N GLN A 396 -19.59 8.39 -1.65
CA GLN A 396 -20.02 9.42 -0.70
C GLN A 396 -18.88 10.38 -0.28
N GLY A 397 -17.73 10.34 -0.95
CA GLY A 397 -16.57 11.19 -0.67
C GLY A 397 -15.67 10.72 0.47
N VAL A 398 -15.84 9.50 0.99
CA VAL A 398 -15.01 8.97 2.08
C VAL A 398 -14.04 7.91 1.56
N TRP A 399 -12.75 8.21 1.57
CA TRP A 399 -11.71 7.26 1.20
C TRP A 399 -11.29 6.40 2.39
N LEU A 400 -11.65 5.11 2.34
CA LEU A 400 -11.30 4.10 3.34
C LEU A 400 -10.10 3.24 2.89
N PRO A 401 -9.26 2.77 3.83
CA PRO A 401 -8.06 1.96 3.55
C PRO A 401 -8.42 0.49 3.24
N ALA A 402 -8.96 0.23 2.05
CA ALA A 402 -9.46 -1.08 1.64
C ALA A 402 -8.41 -2.20 1.68
N VAL A 403 -7.17 -1.90 1.29
CA VAL A 403 -6.04 -2.83 1.22
C VAL A 403 -5.51 -3.18 2.62
N PRO A 404 -5.16 -2.24 3.53
CA PRO A 404 -4.81 -2.58 4.90
C PRO A 404 -5.92 -3.33 5.65
N MET A 405 -7.19 -2.97 5.45
CA MET A 405 -8.30 -3.71 6.06
C MET A 405 -8.39 -5.15 5.53
N THR A 406 -8.19 -5.35 4.22
CA THR A 406 -8.15 -6.69 3.61
C THR A 406 -6.98 -7.51 4.18
N ALA A 407 -5.79 -6.90 4.28
CA ALA A 407 -4.63 -7.53 4.90
C ALA A 407 -4.90 -7.91 6.36
N ALA A 408 -5.58 -7.05 7.12
CA ALA A 408 -5.96 -7.32 8.51
C ALA A 408 -6.84 -8.57 8.65
N VAL A 409 -7.85 -8.73 7.79
CA VAL A 409 -8.70 -9.93 7.77
C VAL A 409 -7.88 -11.18 7.44
N LEU A 410 -7.11 -11.15 6.34
CA LEU A 410 -6.42 -12.33 5.82
C LEU A 410 -5.25 -12.77 6.71
N VAL A 411 -4.39 -11.84 7.13
CA VAL A 411 -3.24 -12.13 8.00
C VAL A 411 -3.72 -12.64 9.35
N THR A 412 -4.77 -12.05 9.92
CA THR A 412 -5.31 -12.52 11.20
C THR A 412 -5.96 -13.90 11.09
N ALA A 413 -6.66 -14.19 9.98
CA ALA A 413 -7.19 -15.53 9.75
C ALA A 413 -6.06 -16.59 9.69
N VAL A 414 -4.97 -16.30 8.97
CA VAL A 414 -3.81 -17.20 8.90
C VAL A 414 -3.15 -17.36 10.27
N ALA A 415 -2.88 -16.25 10.97
CA ALA A 415 -2.25 -16.27 12.28
C ALA A 415 -3.10 -17.03 13.32
N ALA A 416 -4.41 -16.80 13.35
CA ALA A 416 -5.34 -17.49 14.24
C ALA A 416 -5.39 -19.00 13.94
N ALA A 417 -5.35 -19.40 12.66
CA ALA A 417 -5.32 -20.80 12.27
C ALA A 417 -4.01 -21.49 12.72
N MET A 418 -2.87 -20.81 12.56
CA MET A 418 -1.57 -21.30 13.03
C MET A 418 -1.53 -21.45 14.56
N VAL A 419 -2.02 -20.45 15.30
CA VAL A 419 -2.10 -20.53 16.77
C VAL A 419 -3.04 -21.65 17.21
N GLY A 420 -4.18 -21.81 16.52
CA GLY A 420 -5.11 -22.92 16.75
C GLY A 420 -4.47 -24.29 16.51
N GLN A 421 -3.73 -24.45 15.42
CA GLN A 421 -3.00 -25.67 15.11
C GLN A 421 -1.88 -25.95 16.13
N ALA A 422 -1.10 -24.94 16.49
CA ALA A 422 -0.05 -25.05 17.50
C ALA A 422 -0.63 -25.50 18.86
N ARG A 423 -1.77 -24.93 19.28
CA ARG A 423 -2.44 -25.31 20.54
C ARG A 423 -3.04 -26.72 20.50
N ASN A 424 -3.48 -27.16 19.33
CA ASN A 424 -4.00 -28.51 19.12
C ASN A 424 -2.88 -29.54 18.86
N SER A 425 -1.64 -29.10 18.66
CA SER A 425 -0.50 -30.01 18.53
C SER A 425 -0.26 -30.72 19.87
N VAL A 426 -0.13 -32.05 19.80
CA VAL A 426 0.10 -32.92 20.97
C VAL A 426 1.34 -32.47 21.77
N TYR A 427 2.35 -31.93 21.07
CA TYR A 427 3.59 -31.45 21.65
C TYR A 427 3.41 -30.26 22.60
N VAL A 428 2.61 -29.27 22.20
CA VAL A 428 2.36 -28.07 23.04
C VAL A 428 1.50 -28.42 24.25
N GLN A 429 0.51 -29.31 24.09
CA GLN A 429 -0.26 -29.80 25.24
C GLN A 429 0.62 -30.57 26.23
N ALA A 430 1.50 -31.45 25.74
CA ALA A 430 2.44 -32.17 26.59
C ALA A 430 3.35 -31.25 27.40
N ILE A 431 3.90 -30.18 26.80
CA ILE A 431 4.74 -29.19 27.49
C ILE A 431 3.94 -28.42 28.54
N VAL A 432 2.73 -27.96 28.19
CA VAL A 432 1.87 -27.20 29.12
C VAL A 432 1.42 -28.07 30.29
N ASP A 433 1.12 -29.34 30.05
CA ASP A 433 0.72 -30.29 31.09
C ASP A 433 1.91 -30.66 31.98
N GLN A 434 3.11 -30.79 31.42
CA GLN A 434 4.34 -31.01 32.17
C GLN A 434 4.69 -29.81 33.07
N LEU A 435 4.61 -28.59 32.53
CA LEU A 435 4.80 -27.35 33.30
C LEU A 435 3.73 -27.16 34.39
N LYS A 436 2.47 -27.51 34.10
CA LYS A 436 1.42 -27.47 35.13
C LYS A 436 1.66 -28.49 36.22
N ALA A 437 2.06 -29.71 35.88
CA ALA A 437 2.38 -30.76 36.85
C ALA A 437 3.54 -30.32 37.77
N GLU A 438 4.53 -29.63 37.21
CA GLU A 438 5.67 -29.09 37.95
C GLU A 438 5.27 -27.91 38.85
N MET A 439 4.37 -27.03 38.39
CA MET A 439 3.90 -25.89 39.19
C MET A 439 2.81 -26.22 40.23
N THR A 440 2.04 -27.30 40.06
CA THR A 440 0.99 -27.69 41.03
C THR A 440 1.50 -28.61 42.14
N GLY A 441 2.81 -28.88 42.21
CA GLY A 441 3.42 -29.58 43.34
C GLY A 441 2.85 -30.98 43.59
N GLN A 442 2.30 -31.63 42.57
CA GLN A 442 1.83 -33.02 42.64
C GLN A 442 2.79 -33.94 41.91
N THR A 443 4.03 -33.98 42.40
CA THR A 443 4.87 -35.15 42.19
C THR A 443 5.48 -35.49 43.54
N ALA A 444 4.91 -36.51 44.18
CA ALA A 444 5.54 -37.17 45.30
C ALA A 444 6.96 -37.55 44.89
N MET A 445 7.96 -36.93 45.52
CA MET A 445 9.37 -37.30 45.35
C MET A 445 9.54 -38.75 45.79
N GLN A 446 9.75 -39.66 44.85
CA GLN A 446 10.43 -40.92 45.12
C GLN A 446 11.95 -40.66 45.25
N PRO A 447 12.69 -41.52 46.00
CA PRO A 447 14.04 -41.21 46.43
C PRO A 447 14.99 -41.03 45.24
N PHE A 448 15.67 -39.91 45.26
CA PHE A 448 16.57 -39.40 44.25
C PHE A 448 17.88 -40.22 44.22
N ASP A 449 18.02 -41.19 43.30
CA ASP A 449 19.28 -41.89 43.08
C ASP A 449 20.16 -41.18 42.04
N ARG A 450 21.25 -40.60 42.51
CA ARG A 450 22.22 -39.81 41.74
C ARG A 450 22.95 -40.65 40.67
N ARG A 451 22.92 -41.99 40.76
CA ARG A 451 23.64 -42.88 39.84
C ARG A 451 22.96 -43.06 38.49
N ASP A 452 21.63 -43.13 38.45
CA ASP A 452 20.89 -43.36 37.20
C ASP A 452 20.94 -42.16 36.24
N ARG A 453 21.01 -40.93 36.77
CA ARG A 453 21.13 -39.73 35.93
C ARG A 453 22.51 -39.59 35.30
N LEU A 454 23.56 -40.05 35.99
CA LEU A 454 24.92 -40.02 35.45
C LEU A 454 25.05 -41.07 34.33
N ASP A 455 24.47 -42.25 34.50
CA ASP A 455 24.45 -43.28 33.46
C ASP A 455 23.59 -42.90 32.25
N ASP A 456 22.46 -42.20 32.44
CA ASP A 456 21.64 -41.69 31.33
C ASP A 456 22.32 -40.50 30.61
N LEU A 457 22.98 -39.60 31.35
CA LEU A 457 23.76 -38.50 30.77
C LEU A 457 24.99 -39.01 30.01
N VAL A 458 25.69 -40.04 30.52
CA VAL A 458 26.81 -40.69 29.82
C VAL A 458 26.33 -41.43 28.58
N ARG A 459 25.17 -42.12 28.63
CA ARG A 459 24.57 -42.77 27.44
C ARG A 459 24.14 -41.76 26.38
N ARG A 460 23.50 -40.64 26.77
CA ARG A 460 23.10 -39.58 25.85
C ARG A 460 24.30 -38.84 25.27
N ALA A 461 25.34 -38.58 26.07
CA ALA A 461 26.59 -38.01 25.57
C ALA A 461 27.34 -38.95 24.61
N GLN A 462 27.29 -40.27 24.86
CA GLN A 462 27.84 -41.28 23.93
C GLN A 462 27.02 -41.41 22.66
N ALA A 463 25.69 -41.32 22.73
CA ALA A 463 24.80 -41.33 21.56
C ALA A 463 25.01 -40.10 20.68
N ILE A 464 25.12 -38.90 21.28
CA ILE A 464 25.41 -37.65 20.55
C ILE A 464 26.80 -37.69 19.91
N ARG A 465 27.81 -38.27 20.59
CA ARG A 465 29.15 -38.48 20.01
C ARG A 465 29.14 -39.49 18.86
N GLN A 466 28.33 -40.54 18.94
CA GLN A 466 28.15 -41.50 17.83
C GLN A 466 27.38 -40.89 16.66
N GLN A 467 26.38 -40.05 16.92
CA GLN A 467 25.61 -39.36 15.88
C GLN A 467 26.47 -38.32 15.14
N ARG A 468 27.25 -37.51 15.87
CA ARG A 468 28.24 -36.60 15.24
C ARG A 468 29.31 -37.33 14.46
N ALA A 469 29.82 -38.46 14.95
CA ALA A 469 30.80 -39.26 14.21
C ALA A 469 30.21 -39.94 12.95
N ILE A 470 28.89 -40.15 12.90
CA ILE A 470 28.19 -40.67 11.71
C ILE A 470 27.90 -39.54 10.72
N GLU A 471 27.50 -38.36 11.19
CA GLU A 471 27.32 -37.16 10.35
C GLU A 471 28.65 -36.68 9.74
N GLU A 472 29.75 -36.66 10.51
CA GLU A 472 31.08 -36.26 10.04
C GLU A 472 31.66 -37.24 8.99
N VAL A 473 31.24 -38.50 9.02
CA VAL A 473 31.59 -39.53 8.01
C VAL A 473 30.68 -39.49 6.78
N LEU A 474 29.42 -39.05 6.93
CA LEU A 474 28.47 -38.87 5.82
C LEU A 474 28.76 -37.59 5.03
N ASP A 475 29.12 -36.51 5.73
CA ASP A 475 29.52 -35.23 5.13
C ASP A 475 30.84 -35.37 4.35
N ARG A 476 31.81 -36.14 4.87
CA ARG A 476 33.00 -36.55 4.10
C ARG A 476 32.73 -37.49 2.93
N LYS A 477 31.61 -38.22 2.94
CA LYS A 477 31.24 -39.12 1.82
C LYS A 477 30.58 -38.38 0.66
N GLU A 478 29.88 -37.28 0.91
CA GLU A 478 29.29 -36.43 -0.12
C GLU A 478 30.30 -35.43 -0.70
N VAL A 479 31.18 -34.86 0.14
CA VAL A 479 32.30 -34.02 -0.34
C VAL A 479 33.31 -34.83 -1.19
N VAL A 480 33.49 -36.12 -0.93
CA VAL A 480 34.38 -37.01 -1.73
C VAL A 480 33.68 -37.58 -2.98
N ARG A 481 32.36 -37.48 -3.11
CA ARG A 481 31.65 -37.92 -4.33
C ARG A 481 31.54 -36.80 -5.38
N ALA A 482 31.71 -35.54 -5.01
CA ALA A 482 31.48 -34.39 -5.88
C ALA A 482 32.73 -33.84 -6.60
N GLU A 483 33.94 -34.36 -6.37
CA GLU A 483 35.14 -33.77 -6.99
C GLU A 483 36.18 -34.81 -7.42
N VAL A 484 35.79 -35.76 -8.28
CA VAL A 484 36.71 -36.43 -9.22
C VAL A 484 35.96 -36.79 -10.50
N ASP A 485 35.65 -35.80 -11.33
CA ASP A 485 35.54 -36.00 -12.77
C ASP A 485 36.78 -35.37 -13.39
N PRO A 486 37.69 -36.13 -14.02
CA PRO A 486 39.01 -35.63 -14.35
C PRO A 486 38.92 -34.69 -15.55
N LEU A 487 39.06 -33.39 -15.30
CA LEU A 487 39.45 -32.44 -16.34
C LEU A 487 40.81 -32.88 -16.91
N GLN A 488 40.79 -33.43 -18.13
CA GLN A 488 41.99 -33.77 -18.88
C GLN A 488 42.69 -32.48 -19.33
N MET A 489 43.52 -31.90 -18.46
CA MET A 489 44.39 -30.79 -18.82
C MET A 489 45.67 -31.33 -19.46
N LYS A 490 45.88 -31.01 -20.75
CA LYS A 490 47.13 -31.28 -21.46
C LYS A 490 48.07 -30.09 -21.30
N PHE A 491 49.20 -30.29 -20.62
CA PHE A 491 50.23 -29.27 -20.46
C PHE A 491 51.24 -29.36 -21.61
N HIS A 492 51.63 -28.22 -22.20
CA HIS A 492 52.53 -28.18 -23.36
C HIS A 492 54.01 -28.46 -23.03
N SER A 493 54.39 -28.51 -21.75
CA SER A 493 55.75 -28.89 -21.31
C SER A 493 55.79 -30.35 -20.85
N PRO A 494 56.65 -31.20 -21.44
CA PRO A 494 56.79 -32.62 -21.06
C PRO A 494 57.15 -32.83 -19.58
N GLU A 495 57.92 -31.91 -19.00
CA GLU A 495 58.38 -31.97 -17.61
C GLU A 495 57.22 -31.75 -16.63
N VAL A 496 56.31 -30.82 -16.96
CA VAL A 496 55.13 -30.52 -16.15
C VAL A 496 54.10 -31.65 -16.23
N GLN A 497 53.93 -32.27 -17.41
CA GLN A 497 53.05 -33.42 -17.58
C GLN A 497 53.53 -34.63 -16.76
N THR A 498 54.85 -34.85 -16.71
CA THR A 498 55.45 -35.96 -15.95
C THR A 498 55.33 -35.74 -14.45
N PHE A 499 55.54 -34.50 -13.99
CA PHE A 499 55.34 -34.11 -12.59
C PHE A 499 53.88 -34.25 -12.15
N TYR A 500 52.93 -33.87 -13.01
CA TYR A 500 51.50 -34.02 -12.76
C TYR A 500 51.10 -35.50 -12.60
N GLU A 501 51.54 -36.38 -13.50
CA GLU A 501 51.23 -37.81 -13.39
C GLU A 501 51.90 -38.48 -12.19
N GLN A 502 53.09 -38.03 -11.76
CA GLN A 502 53.71 -38.49 -10.52
C GLN A 502 52.89 -38.09 -9.28
N ILE A 503 52.44 -36.84 -9.20
CA ILE A 503 51.61 -36.35 -8.08
C ILE A 503 50.28 -37.10 -8.04
N LYS A 504 49.65 -37.29 -9.20
CA LYS A 504 48.39 -38.03 -9.33
C LYS A 504 48.53 -39.46 -8.84
N THR A 505 49.62 -40.12 -9.21
CA THR A 505 49.89 -41.51 -8.80
C THR A 505 50.15 -41.60 -7.29
N GLN A 506 50.90 -40.67 -6.70
CA GLN A 506 51.13 -40.62 -5.26
C GLN A 506 49.85 -40.35 -4.45
N LEU A 507 48.99 -39.45 -4.93
CA LEU A 507 47.71 -39.15 -4.30
C LEU A 507 46.76 -40.35 -4.35
N GLN A 508 46.71 -41.05 -5.50
CA GLN A 508 45.89 -42.25 -5.64
C GLN A 508 46.35 -43.37 -4.71
N GLN A 509 47.66 -43.51 -4.51
CA GLN A 509 48.23 -44.52 -3.64
C GLN A 509 47.94 -44.23 -2.16
N LYS A 510 48.12 -42.98 -1.71
CA LYS A 510 47.74 -42.54 -0.36
C LYS A 510 46.25 -42.72 -0.08
N PHE A 511 45.40 -42.41 -1.05
CA PHE A 511 43.96 -42.60 -0.92
C PHE A 511 43.58 -44.07 -0.72
N ASN A 512 44.21 -44.98 -1.47
CA ASN A 512 43.96 -46.42 -1.35
C ASN A 512 44.45 -46.99 -0.02
N GLU A 513 45.58 -46.50 0.51
CA GLU A 513 46.09 -46.88 1.84
C GLU A 513 45.14 -46.42 2.96
N GLU A 514 44.65 -45.18 2.89
CA GLU A 514 43.73 -44.62 3.88
C GLU A 514 42.39 -45.34 3.86
N LYS A 515 41.88 -45.69 2.67
CA LYS A 515 40.67 -46.50 2.50
C LYS A 515 40.82 -47.90 3.11
N ALA A 516 41.93 -48.60 2.87
CA ALA A 516 42.20 -49.92 3.45
C ALA A 516 42.29 -49.86 4.99
N THR A 517 42.85 -48.78 5.52
CA THR A 517 42.98 -48.55 6.96
C THR A 517 41.61 -48.37 7.62
N LEU A 518 40.74 -47.56 7.02
CA LEU A 518 39.36 -47.32 7.48
C LEU A 518 38.49 -48.59 7.41
N GLU A 519 38.62 -49.38 6.34
CA GLU A 519 37.90 -50.66 6.21
C GLU A 519 38.34 -51.68 7.28
N SER A 520 39.63 -51.70 7.64
CA SER A 520 40.15 -52.57 8.71
C SER A 520 39.63 -52.18 10.11
N GLN A 521 39.49 -50.87 10.38
CA GLN A 521 38.97 -50.33 11.64
C GLN A 521 37.46 -50.60 11.79
N ALA A 522 36.69 -50.44 10.70
CA ALA A 522 35.28 -50.79 10.67
C ALA A 522 35.03 -52.29 10.92
N LYS A 523 35.90 -53.17 10.40
CA LYS A 523 35.83 -54.62 10.65
C LYS A 523 36.09 -54.96 12.12
N ARG A 524 37.06 -54.30 12.78
CA ARG A 524 37.39 -54.50 14.21
C ARG A 524 36.27 -54.03 15.16
N GLN A 525 35.58 -52.94 14.84
CA GLN A 525 34.41 -52.48 15.63
C GLN A 525 33.21 -53.43 15.53
N LYS A 526 33.00 -54.06 14.36
CA LYS A 526 31.89 -55.02 14.15
C LYS A 526 32.07 -56.31 14.96
N THR A 527 33.29 -56.78 15.18
CA THR A 527 33.60 -57.96 16.02
C THR A 527 33.45 -57.67 17.52
N SER A 528 33.80 -56.46 17.98
CA SER A 528 33.58 -56.00 19.37
C SER A 528 32.09 -55.97 19.75
N SER A 529 31.24 -55.43 18.87
CA SER A 529 29.78 -55.38 19.06
C SER A 529 29.13 -56.78 19.13
N LYS A 530 29.59 -57.75 18.31
CA LYS A 530 29.09 -59.13 18.37
C LYS A 530 29.50 -59.86 19.66
N SER A 531 30.72 -59.62 20.17
CA SER A 531 31.20 -60.18 21.44
C SER A 531 30.39 -59.67 22.65
N ALA A 532 30.11 -58.36 22.68
CA ALA A 532 29.29 -57.74 23.72
C ALA A 532 27.83 -58.24 23.70
N LYS A 533 27.27 -58.46 22.50
CA LYS A 533 25.91 -59.00 22.35
C LYS A 533 25.83 -60.47 22.80
N LEU A 534 26.86 -61.29 22.54
CA LEU A 534 26.96 -62.68 23.00
C LEU A 534 27.12 -62.77 24.53
N GLN A 535 27.93 -61.92 25.16
CA GLN A 535 28.05 -61.85 26.62
C GLN A 535 26.75 -61.40 27.30
N SER A 536 25.99 -60.50 26.68
CA SER A 536 24.69 -60.06 27.19
C SER A 536 23.61 -61.17 27.13
N LEU A 537 23.64 -62.01 26.09
CA LEU A 537 22.74 -63.15 25.94
C LEU A 537 23.10 -64.29 26.90
N LEU A 538 24.39 -64.54 27.12
CA LEU A 538 24.87 -65.50 28.11
C LEU A 538 24.48 -65.09 29.55
N ARG A 539 24.60 -63.81 29.91
CA ARG A 539 24.13 -63.28 31.21
C ARG A 539 22.61 -63.39 31.38
N LYS A 540 21.82 -63.11 30.33
CA LYS A 540 20.36 -63.30 30.36
C LYS A 540 19.97 -64.78 30.54
N SER A 541 20.71 -65.72 29.93
CA SER A 541 20.48 -67.16 30.11
C SER A 541 20.82 -67.66 31.53
N GLN A 542 21.88 -67.13 32.15
CA GLN A 542 22.27 -67.47 33.53
C GLN A 542 21.28 -66.91 34.56
N ASN A 543 20.75 -65.71 34.33
CA ASN A 543 19.74 -65.11 35.20
C ASN A 543 18.37 -65.82 35.07
N ALA A 544 18.01 -66.32 33.88
CA ALA A 544 16.81 -67.13 33.69
C ALA A 544 16.90 -68.50 34.39
N ARG A 545 18.08 -69.14 34.44
CA ARG A 545 18.28 -70.40 35.19
C ARG A 545 18.27 -70.23 36.72
N LYS A 546 18.67 -69.07 37.24
CA LYS A 546 18.57 -68.74 38.68
C LYS A 546 17.14 -68.44 39.14
N ALA A 547 16.24 -68.09 38.23
CA ALA A 547 14.84 -67.78 38.55
C ALA A 547 13.93 -69.04 38.61
N GLN A 548 14.40 -70.22 38.16
CA GLN A 548 13.66 -71.49 38.20
C GLN A 548 13.95 -72.39 39.42
N SER A 549 14.85 -72.00 40.33
CA SER A 549 15.27 -72.85 41.47
C SER A 549 14.80 -72.36 42.85
N ILE A 550 13.76 -71.54 42.95
CA ILE A 550 13.19 -71.11 44.24
C ILE A 550 11.65 -71.13 44.16
N SER A 551 11.05 -72.24 44.56
CA SER A 551 9.65 -72.34 44.97
C SER A 551 9.58 -73.19 46.24
N PRO A 552 9.03 -72.67 47.36
CA PRO A 552 8.88 -73.44 48.59
C PRO A 552 7.61 -74.29 48.55
N VAL A 553 7.75 -75.47 49.16
CA VAL A 553 6.73 -76.48 49.40
C VAL A 553 5.60 -75.93 50.29
N SER A 554 4.34 -76.11 49.86
CA SER A 554 3.19 -76.27 50.75
C SER A 554 2.26 -77.31 50.13
N ASN A 555 2.07 -78.42 50.84
CA ASN A 555 1.29 -79.58 50.41
C ASN A 555 0.10 -79.72 51.36
N SER A 556 -1.12 -79.58 50.84
CA SER A 556 -2.37 -79.93 51.52
C SER A 556 -3.30 -80.58 50.49
N GLY A 557 -3.64 -81.86 50.67
CA GLY A 557 -4.64 -82.56 49.86
C GLY A 557 -4.72 -84.07 50.13
N SER A 558 -5.80 -84.49 50.77
CA SER A 558 -6.32 -85.82 51.14
C SER A 558 -6.39 -86.92 50.05
N ALA A 559 -6.33 -88.22 50.43
CA ALA A 559 -7.46 -89.18 50.40
C ALA A 559 -7.07 -90.65 50.70
N HIS A 560 -7.93 -91.34 51.49
CA HIS A 560 -8.24 -92.78 51.57
C HIS A 560 -7.14 -93.87 51.58
N ASP A 561 -6.94 -94.49 52.74
CA ASP A 561 -7.50 -95.81 53.10
C ASP A 561 -7.61 -95.93 54.64
#